data_AF-A0AAU6F3Q7-F1
#
_entry.id   AF-A0AAU6F3Q7-F1
#
_cell.length_a   1.000
_cell.length_b   1.000
_cell.length_c   1.000
_cell.angle_alpha   90.00
_cell.angle_beta   90.00
_cell.angle_gamma   90.00
#
_symmetry.space_group_name_H-M   'P 1'
#
loop_
_entity.id
_entity.type
_entity.pdbx_description
1 polymer ?
#
loop_
_entity_poly.entity_id
_entity_poly.type
_entity_poly.pdbx_seq_one_letter_code
_entity_poly.pdbx_strand_id
1 'polypeptide(L)'
;MSPRRNRPSGGENPSEPAEGGGGAVPDRFGLQRTESWQGEEWSVRMVSGAAAAGKRYRCPGCDQEIPSGVPHVVAWPEYGGVDDRRHWHKACWNAKDRRTSKVQRSRNAPRY
;
A
#
# COMPACT_ATOMS: atom_id res chain seq x y z
N MET A 1 -22.35 1.70 -29.80
CA MET A 1 -21.24 1.48 -28.84
C MET A 1 -20.83 2.82 -28.23
N SER A 2 -21.00 3.02 -26.92
CA SER A 2 -20.66 4.29 -26.26
C SER A 2 -19.18 4.33 -25.83
N PRO A 3 -18.43 5.41 -26.10
CA PRO A 3 -17.03 5.52 -25.69
C PRO A 3 -16.95 5.74 -24.16
N ARG A 4 -16.14 4.91 -23.48
CA ARG A 4 -15.83 5.07 -22.05
C ARG A 4 -14.99 6.34 -21.85
N ARG A 5 -15.65 7.42 -21.42
CA ARG A 5 -14.97 8.66 -20.98
C ARG A 5 -14.23 8.38 -19.67
N ASN A 6 -12.91 8.44 -19.72
CA ASN A 6 -12.04 8.47 -18.56
C ASN A 6 -12.11 9.87 -17.95
N ARG A 7 -12.78 10.01 -16.80
CA ARG A 7 -12.85 11.28 -16.05
C ARG A 7 -11.68 11.33 -15.08
N PRO A 8 -10.71 12.24 -15.23
CA PRO A 8 -9.74 12.50 -14.18
C PRO A 8 -10.45 13.25 -13.05
N SER A 9 -10.55 12.63 -11.87
CA SER A 9 -10.98 13.35 -10.67
C SER A 9 -9.80 14.21 -10.19
N GLY A 10 -9.89 15.50 -10.49
CA GLY A 10 -9.26 16.53 -9.67
C GLY A 10 -9.96 16.57 -8.31
N GLY A 11 -9.16 16.60 -7.25
CA GLY A 11 -9.59 16.83 -5.89
C GLY A 11 -8.50 17.63 -5.18
N GLU A 12 -8.86 18.85 -4.82
CA GLU A 12 -8.19 19.85 -3.99
C GLU A 12 -6.78 19.55 -3.43
N ASN A 13 -5.85 20.47 -3.72
CA ASN A 13 -4.67 20.72 -2.90
C ASN A 13 -5.08 21.65 -1.74
N PRO A 14 -4.92 21.26 -0.46
CA PRO A 14 -4.95 22.21 0.63
C PRO A 14 -3.55 22.80 0.86
N SER A 15 -3.41 24.06 0.44
CA SER A 15 -2.69 25.17 1.10
C SER A 15 -1.20 25.06 1.44
N GLU A 16 -0.39 25.88 0.77
CA GLU A 16 0.89 26.44 1.26
C GLU A 16 0.63 27.59 2.28
N PRO A 17 1.64 28.25 2.87
CA PRO A 17 2.72 27.78 3.76
C PRO A 17 2.67 28.51 5.13
N ALA A 18 3.29 27.97 6.17
CA ALA A 18 3.55 28.73 7.42
C ALA A 18 4.99 28.51 7.87
N GLU A 19 5.79 29.57 7.74
CA GLU A 19 7.14 29.65 8.28
C GLU A 19 7.10 29.80 9.80
N GLY A 20 7.91 29.00 10.50
CA GLY A 20 8.10 29.06 11.96
C GLY A 20 9.23 28.12 12.37
N GLY A 21 10.36 28.70 12.79
CA GLY A 21 11.64 28.03 12.93
C GLY A 21 11.71 26.88 13.93
N GLY A 22 12.55 25.89 13.61
CA GLY A 22 12.92 24.77 14.46
C GLY A 22 13.32 23.59 13.59
N GLY A 23 14.63 23.33 13.47
CA GLY A 23 15.21 22.38 12.52
C GLY A 23 14.64 20.96 12.64
N ALA A 24 13.60 20.66 11.87
CA ALA A 24 13.28 19.31 11.47
C ALA A 24 14.04 19.03 10.19
N VAL A 25 14.98 18.08 10.25
CA VAL A 25 15.60 17.51 9.05
C VAL A 25 14.46 17.18 8.08
N PRO A 26 14.50 17.59 6.79
CA PRO A 26 13.55 17.08 5.84
C PRO A 26 13.79 15.56 5.84
N ASP A 27 12.84 14.83 6.40
CA ASP A 27 12.89 13.39 6.42
C ASP A 27 13.12 12.97 4.97
N ARG A 28 14.26 12.32 4.72
CA ARG A 28 14.69 11.94 3.37
C ARG A 28 13.68 10.97 2.70
N PHE A 29 12.59 10.62 3.38
CA PHE A 29 11.53 9.71 2.97
C PHE A 29 10.15 10.42 2.88
N GLY A 30 10.03 11.49 2.09
CA GLY A 30 8.77 12.21 1.79
C GLY A 30 7.63 11.39 1.12
N LEU A 31 7.66 10.06 1.21
CA LEU A 31 6.68 9.11 0.68
C LEU A 31 6.10 8.18 1.76
N GLN A 32 6.50 8.34 3.03
CA GLN A 32 5.92 7.61 4.16
C GLN A 32 4.74 8.37 4.74
N ARG A 33 3.64 7.67 5.01
CA ARG A 33 2.42 8.19 5.64
C ARG A 33 1.91 7.19 6.65
N THR A 34 1.25 7.66 7.69
CA THR A 34 0.56 6.78 8.66
C THR A 34 -0.93 6.71 8.30
N GLU A 35 -1.49 5.49 8.32
CA GLU A 35 -2.91 5.22 8.06
C GLU A 35 -3.49 4.31 9.16
N SER A 36 -4.70 4.57 9.61
CA SER A 36 -5.41 3.67 10.53
C SER A 36 -6.15 2.56 9.77
N TRP A 37 -6.03 1.32 10.25
CA TRP A 37 -6.70 0.15 9.67
C TRP A 37 -6.93 -0.95 10.72
N GLN A 38 -8.15 -1.49 10.78
CA GLN A 38 -8.58 -2.50 11.75
C GLN A 38 -8.31 -2.14 13.23
N GLY A 39 -8.27 -0.84 13.56
CA GLY A 39 -8.02 -0.37 14.93
C GLY A 39 -6.53 -0.22 15.28
N GLU A 40 -5.63 -0.41 14.31
CA GLU A 40 -4.18 -0.25 14.46
C GLU A 40 -3.66 0.88 13.55
N GLU A 41 -2.56 1.51 13.94
CA GLU A 41 -1.82 2.49 13.13
C GLU A 41 -0.82 1.75 12.24
N TRP A 42 -0.78 2.10 10.95
CA TRP A 42 0.10 1.49 9.96
C TRP A 42 0.97 2.54 9.30
N SER A 43 2.28 2.31 9.28
CA SER A 43 3.18 3.08 8.42
C SER A 43 3.14 2.50 7.01
N VAL A 44 2.93 3.39 6.04
CA VAL A 44 2.73 3.07 4.62
C VAL A 44 3.74 3.82 3.79
N ARG A 45 4.45 3.11 2.91
CA ARG A 45 5.45 3.72 2.03
C ARG A 45 5.28 3.25 0.59
N MET A 46 5.36 4.20 -0.33
CA MET A 46 5.43 3.91 -1.77
C MET A 46 6.82 3.37 -2.14
N VAL A 47 6.85 2.27 -2.88
CA VAL A 47 8.07 1.68 -3.45
C VAL A 47 8.05 1.88 -4.95
N SER A 48 9.08 2.54 -5.47
CA SER A 48 9.26 2.72 -6.91
C SER A 48 9.65 1.39 -7.57
N GLY A 49 9.32 1.24 -8.86
CA GLY A 49 9.69 0.04 -9.61
C GLY A 49 11.19 -0.24 -9.60
N ALA A 50 12.00 0.80 -9.80
CA ALA A 50 13.46 0.71 -9.77
C ALA A 50 14.00 0.17 -8.42
N ALA A 51 13.42 0.60 -7.29
CA ALA A 51 13.84 0.14 -5.97
C ALA A 51 13.50 -1.34 -5.70
N ALA A 52 12.54 -1.89 -6.45
CA ALA A 52 12.10 -3.28 -6.38
C ALA A 52 12.59 -4.15 -7.55
N ALA A 53 13.53 -3.64 -8.36
CA ALA A 53 14.12 -4.43 -9.43
C ALA A 53 14.87 -5.65 -8.86
N GLY A 54 14.66 -6.80 -9.48
CA GLY A 54 15.22 -8.09 -9.07
C GLY A 54 14.48 -8.80 -7.93
N LYS A 55 13.46 -8.16 -7.31
CA LYS A 55 12.72 -8.73 -6.17
C LYS A 55 11.27 -9.00 -6.53
N ARG A 56 10.71 -10.10 -6.01
CA ARG A 56 9.30 -10.48 -6.20
C ARG A 56 8.67 -10.64 -4.83
N TYR A 57 7.43 -10.22 -4.69
CA TYR A 57 6.72 -10.24 -3.40
C TYR A 57 5.32 -10.81 -3.54
N ARG A 58 4.72 -11.30 -2.44
CA ARG A 58 3.33 -11.79 -2.44
C ARG A 58 2.41 -10.76 -1.80
N CYS A 59 1.34 -10.39 -2.51
CA CYS A 59 0.38 -9.38 -2.05
C CYS A 59 -0.69 -9.99 -1.13
N PRO A 60 -0.82 -9.58 0.15
CA PRO A 60 -1.82 -10.14 1.06
C PRO A 60 -3.27 -9.88 0.61
N GLY A 61 -3.56 -8.76 -0.07
CA GLY A 61 -4.94 -8.42 -0.44
C GLY A 61 -5.54 -9.24 -1.59
N CYS A 62 -4.71 -9.90 -2.41
CA CYS A 62 -5.18 -10.71 -3.54
C CYS A 62 -4.48 -12.07 -3.68
N ASP A 63 -3.48 -12.33 -2.84
CA ASP A 63 -2.60 -13.49 -2.95
C ASP A 63 -2.02 -13.67 -4.37
N GLN A 64 -1.60 -12.57 -5.02
CA GLN A 64 -0.88 -12.64 -6.30
C GLN A 64 0.54 -12.12 -6.13
N GLU A 65 1.45 -12.57 -6.98
CA GLU A 65 2.82 -12.05 -7.02
C GLU A 65 2.84 -10.61 -7.55
N ILE A 66 3.62 -9.75 -6.89
CA ILE A 66 4.06 -8.45 -7.36
C ILE A 66 5.37 -8.68 -8.12
N PRO A 67 5.39 -8.55 -9.45
CA PRO A 67 6.58 -8.78 -10.23
C PRO A 67 7.70 -7.78 -9.91
N SER A 68 8.93 -8.18 -10.20
CA SER A 68 10.10 -7.29 -10.15
C SER A 68 9.89 -6.05 -11.00
N GLY A 69 10.32 -4.90 -10.48
CA GLY A 69 10.22 -3.63 -11.20
C GLY A 69 8.84 -2.98 -11.15
N VAL A 70 7.84 -3.59 -10.51
CA VAL A 70 6.49 -3.03 -10.40
C VAL A 70 6.37 -2.10 -9.18
N PRO A 71 5.95 -0.83 -9.37
CA PRO A 71 5.68 0.06 -8.27
C PRO A 71 4.55 -0.46 -7.37
N HIS A 72 4.77 -0.43 -6.06
CA HIS A 72 3.84 -1.02 -5.10
C HIS A 72 3.93 -0.30 -3.74
N VAL A 73 3.16 -0.77 -2.77
CA VAL A 73 3.09 -0.20 -1.42
C VAL A 73 3.67 -1.19 -0.42
N VAL A 74 4.46 -0.71 0.52
CA VAL A 74 4.88 -1.49 1.69
C VAL A 74 4.19 -0.90 2.91
N ALA A 75 3.53 -1.76 3.69
CA ALA A 75 2.81 -1.37 4.89
C ALA A 75 3.20 -2.29 6.06
N TRP A 76 3.40 -1.71 7.24
CA TRP A 76 3.68 -2.42 8.49
C TRP A 76 2.98 -1.71 9.66
N PRO A 77 2.61 -2.41 10.75
CA PRO A 77 2.06 -1.75 11.93
C PRO A 77 3.10 -0.80 12.54
N GLU A 78 2.70 0.39 13.00
CA GLU A 78 3.65 1.38 13.57
C GLU A 78 4.37 0.83 14.81
N TYR A 79 3.68 -0.03 15.57
CA TYR A 79 4.20 -0.67 16.78
C TYR A 79 4.71 -2.10 16.54
N GLY A 80 4.53 -2.63 15.32
CA GLY A 80 5.11 -3.89 14.87
C GLY A 80 6.41 -3.58 14.14
N GLY A 81 7.52 -4.19 14.54
CA GLY A 81 8.82 -3.86 13.98
C GLY A 81 8.84 -3.92 12.44
N VAL A 82 9.82 -3.27 11.83
CA VAL A 82 9.97 -3.21 10.35
C VAL A 82 10.09 -4.59 9.68
N ASP A 83 10.32 -5.67 10.42
CA ASP A 83 10.30 -7.03 9.90
C ASP A 83 8.89 -7.47 9.46
N ASP A 84 7.83 -6.85 9.98
CA ASP A 84 6.44 -7.11 9.61
C ASP A 84 5.99 -6.42 8.30
N ARG A 85 6.94 -5.95 7.49
CA ARG A 85 6.70 -5.27 6.20
C ARG A 85 5.98 -6.17 5.20
N ARG A 86 4.72 -5.85 4.94
CA ARG A 86 3.89 -6.50 3.93
C ARG A 86 3.88 -5.68 2.66
N HIS A 87 4.02 -6.36 1.53
CA HIS A 87 4.10 -5.74 0.21
C HIS A 87 2.75 -5.90 -0.50
N TRP A 88 2.13 -4.80 -0.90
CA TRP A 88 0.79 -4.75 -1.47
C TRP A 88 0.84 -4.10 -2.86
N HIS A 89 0.04 -4.61 -3.79
CA HIS A 89 -0.31 -3.79 -4.96
C HIS A 89 -0.97 -2.49 -4.49
N LYS A 90 -0.68 -1.37 -5.15
CA LYS A 90 -1.30 -0.07 -4.84
C LYS A 90 -2.84 -0.15 -4.80
N ALA A 91 -3.43 -0.81 -5.81
CA ALA A 91 -4.88 -0.99 -5.87
C ALA A 91 -5.44 -1.92 -4.77
N CYS A 92 -4.63 -2.85 -4.24
CA CYS A 92 -5.05 -3.72 -3.15
C CYS A 92 -5.01 -2.99 -1.81
N TRP A 93 -3.96 -2.18 -1.55
CA TRP A 93 -3.90 -1.34 -0.36
C TRP A 93 -5.05 -0.33 -0.31
N ASN A 94 -5.33 0.37 -1.43
CA ASN A 94 -6.46 1.31 -1.52
C ASN A 94 -7.83 0.65 -1.32
N ALA A 95 -7.90 -0.68 -1.42
CA ALA A 95 -9.12 -1.46 -1.23
C ALA A 95 -8.99 -2.44 -0.05
N LYS A 96 -8.07 -2.18 0.90
CA LYS A 96 -7.68 -3.09 1.99
C LYS A 96 -8.85 -3.65 2.79
N ASP A 97 -9.91 -2.86 3.00
CA ASP A 97 -11.11 -3.28 3.73
C ASP A 97 -11.92 -4.37 3.03
N ARG A 98 -11.88 -4.42 1.69
CA ARG A 98 -12.61 -5.41 0.87
C ARG A 98 -11.70 -6.41 0.16
N ARG A 99 -10.39 -6.15 0.13
CA ARG A 99 -9.37 -7.01 -0.48
C ARG A 99 -8.47 -7.55 0.62
N THR A 100 -8.88 -8.70 1.14
CA THR A 100 -8.04 -9.57 1.96
C THR A 100 -7.87 -10.91 1.23
N SER A 101 -6.75 -11.61 1.46
CA SER A 101 -6.56 -12.96 0.96
C SER A 101 -7.75 -13.79 1.43
N LYS A 102 -8.62 -14.19 0.51
CA LYS A 102 -9.66 -15.16 0.84
C LYS A 102 -8.92 -16.39 1.34
N VAL A 103 -9.15 -16.76 2.61
CA VAL A 103 -8.74 -18.07 3.13
C VAL A 103 -9.20 -19.08 2.10
N GLN A 104 -8.25 -19.71 1.40
CA GLN A 104 -8.57 -20.82 0.51
C GLN A 104 -9.00 -21.95 1.43
N ARG A 105 -10.28 -21.96 1.85
CA ARG A 105 -10.90 -23.17 2.36
C ARG A 105 -10.70 -24.18 1.26
N SER A 106 -9.91 -25.21 1.54
CA SER A 106 -9.62 -26.28 0.61
C SER A 106 -10.96 -26.71 0.02
N ARG A 107 -11.16 -26.43 -1.28
CA ARG A 107 -12.35 -26.88 -2.00
C ARG A 107 -12.43 -28.41 -2.08
N ASN A 108 -11.46 -29.10 -1.49
CA ASN A 108 -11.24 -30.54 -1.54
C ASN A 108 -11.07 -31.17 -0.15
N ALA A 109 -11.54 -30.54 0.93
CA ALA A 109 -11.63 -31.23 2.22
C ALA A 109 -12.59 -32.42 2.06
N PRO A 110 -12.18 -33.66 2.39
CA PRO A 110 -13.06 -34.82 2.34
C PRO A 110 -14.31 -34.53 3.18
N ARG A 111 -15.50 -34.68 2.58
CA ARG A 111 -16.74 -34.75 3.36
C ARG A 111 -16.85 -36.19 3.84
N TYR A 112 -16.39 -36.46 5.05
CA TYR A 112 -16.82 -37.61 5.84
C TYR A 112 -17.32 -37.11 7.19
#